data_AF-A0A954ILU7-F1
#
_entry.id   AF-A0A954ILU7-F1
#
_cell.length_a   1.000
_cell.length_b   1.000
_cell.length_c   1.000
_cell.angle_alpha   90.00
_cell.angle_beta   90.00
_cell.angle_gamma   90.00
#
_symmetry.space_group_name_H-M   'P 1'
#
loop_
_entity.id
_entity.type
_entity.pdbx_description
1 polymer ?
#
loop_
_entity_poly.entity_id
_entity_poly.type
_entity_poly.pdbx_seq_one_letter_code
_entity_poly.pdbx_strand_id
1 'polypeptide(L)'
;ANPSQTVSSYKGPLTPLRLAAEAGDEATLRLLLDRGANSKAMGGILPYLAAMNANDAECVGLTLRDVDPAAMKESGLFLVPPFGVPAALSNAQAVKRFFEVGADISVRDSAGRSLLMLAVNSNDVPIETVKTMIELGADVNATTKDGKTALDFALQQGRTPIVELLEKAGAKAGRQEMPAVLKPKPARSAKKAVERSLPLLQRADVTFVRKSGCVSCHNNSLTSMTVSLARAAGFSVDEQAARNQRAEVGAYVEMWRERSLQGMGVPGDSNTVNYLLAGLAAENYPPDSATDAMARYLKNDQMLDGRWRLIANRPPLESSEFEVAAVSMRAILAYMPKPLKADYGDSVRRAADWLRTAIPNSTSDRVGQILGLAWAGDSPESLREFATRLLAEQREDGGWSQLPTMASDAFATGQVLTALHNSGVVVVTDVAYQRGVNFLLSTQLEDGSWHVRSRAIPFQPYFEGGFPHGHDQWISAAATNWATMALIPAAK
;
A
#
# COMPACT_ATOMS: atom_id res chain seq x y z
N ALA A 1 -28.53 27.34 9.41
CA ALA A 1 -27.78 26.40 10.28
C ALA A 1 -26.52 27.09 10.77
N ASN A 2 -26.03 26.77 11.97
CA ASN A 2 -24.77 27.32 12.49
C ASN A 2 -23.58 26.66 11.74
N PRO A 3 -22.81 27.39 10.91
CA PRO A 3 -21.71 26.81 10.13
C PRO A 3 -20.52 26.38 11.00
N SER A 4 -20.49 26.81 12.27
CA SER A 4 -19.50 26.43 13.29
C SER A 4 -20.02 25.37 14.26
N GLN A 5 -21.13 24.69 13.94
CA GLN A 5 -21.63 23.61 14.78
C GLN A 5 -20.53 22.58 15.03
N THR A 6 -20.38 22.18 16.28
CA THR A 6 -19.33 21.26 16.72
C THR A 6 -19.96 20.07 17.44
N VAL A 7 -19.54 18.87 17.10
CA VAL A 7 -19.89 17.64 17.82
C VAL A 7 -18.62 16.92 18.29
N SER A 8 -18.73 16.18 19.39
CA SER A 8 -17.60 15.39 19.90
C SER A 8 -17.31 14.19 19.00
N SER A 9 -16.04 13.92 18.73
CA SER A 9 -15.59 12.68 18.09
C SER A 9 -14.30 12.19 18.72
N TYR A 10 -13.98 10.91 18.51
CA TYR A 10 -12.71 10.32 18.96
C TYR A 10 -11.47 11.03 18.38
N LYS A 11 -11.59 11.61 17.17
CA LYS A 11 -10.51 12.36 16.50
C LYS A 11 -10.51 13.86 16.89
N GLY A 12 -11.18 14.22 17.98
CA GLY A 12 -11.39 15.61 18.41
C GLY A 12 -12.71 16.22 17.91
N PRO A 13 -12.91 17.53 18.09
CA PRO A 13 -14.12 18.22 17.63
C PRO A 13 -14.34 18.03 16.12
N LEU A 14 -15.57 17.67 15.74
CA LEU A 14 -16.00 17.55 14.36
C LEU A 14 -16.91 18.72 13.99
N THR A 15 -16.57 19.44 12.93
CA THR A 15 -17.33 20.58 12.41
C THR A 15 -17.65 20.35 10.93
N PRO A 16 -18.71 20.98 10.37
CA PRO A 16 -18.97 20.95 8.93
C PRO A 16 -17.76 21.41 8.11
N LEU A 17 -17.01 22.39 8.61
CA LEU A 17 -15.82 22.91 7.95
C LEU A 17 -14.70 21.85 7.88
N ARG A 18 -14.48 21.11 8.98
CA ARG A 18 -13.54 19.99 9.00
C ARG A 18 -13.96 18.87 8.04
N LEU A 19 -15.24 18.53 7.99
CA LEU A 19 -15.75 17.49 7.08
C LEU A 19 -15.57 17.89 5.61
N ALA A 20 -15.81 19.15 5.26
CA ALA A 20 -15.57 19.66 3.90
C ALA A 20 -14.08 19.58 3.52
N ALA A 21 -13.18 19.93 4.44
CA ALA A 21 -11.73 19.78 4.25
C ALA A 21 -11.32 18.31 4.10
N GLU A 22 -11.82 17.41 4.95
CA GLU A 22 -11.57 15.96 4.89
C GLU A 22 -12.10 15.31 3.61
N ALA A 23 -13.14 15.89 3.01
CA ALA A 23 -13.72 15.46 1.73
C ALA A 23 -13.05 16.08 0.50
N GLY A 24 -12.21 17.10 0.67
CA GLY A 24 -11.68 17.88 -0.47
C GLY A 24 -12.75 18.72 -1.18
N ASP A 25 -13.85 19.05 -0.50
CA ASP A 25 -14.95 19.81 -1.09
C ASP A 25 -14.68 21.31 -0.94
N GLU A 26 -13.87 21.84 -1.87
CA GLU A 26 -13.47 23.25 -1.92
C GLU A 26 -14.68 24.18 -1.93
N ALA A 27 -15.71 23.84 -2.70
CA ALA A 27 -16.91 24.67 -2.85
C ALA A 27 -17.65 24.80 -1.51
N THR A 28 -17.86 23.68 -0.81
CA THR A 28 -18.47 23.69 0.52
C THR A 28 -17.57 24.37 1.55
N LEU A 29 -16.25 24.15 1.49
CA LEU A 29 -15.29 24.78 2.40
C LEU A 29 -15.33 26.31 2.28
N ARG A 30 -15.26 26.84 1.04
CA ARG A 30 -15.41 28.29 0.76
C ARG A 30 -16.74 28.82 1.25
N LEU A 31 -17.84 28.14 0.90
CA LEU A 31 -19.17 28.55 1.33
C LEU A 31 -19.30 28.64 2.86
N LEU A 32 -18.75 27.67 3.59
CA LEU A 32 -18.78 27.67 5.05
C LEU A 32 -17.97 28.83 5.63
N LEU A 33 -16.77 29.10 5.10
CA LEU A 33 -15.94 30.24 5.49
C LEU A 33 -16.64 31.58 5.20
N ASP A 34 -17.25 31.74 4.02
CA ASP A 34 -18.01 32.94 3.63
C ASP A 34 -19.22 33.20 4.54
N ARG A 35 -19.77 32.13 5.14
CA ARG A 35 -20.87 32.20 6.12
C ARG A 35 -20.39 32.34 7.56
N GLY A 36 -19.09 32.54 7.79
CA GLY A 36 -18.51 32.78 9.11
C GLY A 36 -18.23 31.52 9.91
N ALA A 37 -17.96 30.39 9.26
CA ALA A 37 -17.43 29.21 9.95
C ALA A 37 -16.10 29.55 10.65
N ASN A 38 -15.98 29.15 11.92
CA ASN A 38 -14.76 29.36 12.69
C ASN A 38 -13.70 28.33 12.30
N SER A 39 -12.74 28.74 11.49
CA SER A 39 -11.56 27.95 11.08
C SER A 39 -10.75 27.42 12.28
N LYS A 40 -10.70 28.15 13.39
CA LYS A 40 -9.99 27.72 14.61
C LYS A 40 -10.68 26.55 15.32
N ALA A 41 -11.98 26.35 15.09
CA ALA A 41 -12.74 25.26 15.69
C ALA A 41 -12.48 23.90 15.02
N MET A 42 -11.71 23.85 13.92
CA MET A 42 -11.38 22.59 13.26
C MET A 42 -10.42 21.69 14.08
N GLY A 43 -9.70 22.26 15.06
CA GLY A 43 -8.94 21.48 16.06
C GLY A 43 -7.49 21.16 15.71
N GLY A 44 -6.62 22.17 15.61
CA GLY A 44 -5.17 21.99 15.42
C GLY A 44 -4.78 21.60 13.99
N ILE A 45 -3.71 20.82 13.83
CA ILE A 45 -3.10 20.48 12.54
C ILE A 45 -3.87 19.43 11.71
N LEU A 46 -4.74 18.64 12.34
CA LEU A 46 -5.42 17.51 11.70
C LEU A 46 -6.29 17.87 10.46
N PRO A 47 -7.08 18.95 10.47
CA PRO A 47 -7.90 19.38 9.33
C PRO A 47 -7.04 19.82 8.14
N TYR A 48 -5.88 20.40 8.43
CA TYR A 48 -4.90 20.76 7.42
C TYR A 48 -4.36 19.51 6.72
N LEU A 49 -3.89 18.52 7.50
CA LEU A 49 -3.40 17.25 6.95
C LEU A 49 -4.49 16.57 6.12
N ALA A 50 -5.74 16.62 6.59
CA ALA A 50 -6.86 16.10 5.82
C ALA A 50 -7.08 16.80 4.47
N ALA A 51 -6.94 18.12 4.41
CA ALA A 51 -7.00 18.87 3.14
C ALA A 51 -5.83 18.53 2.21
N MET A 52 -4.63 18.31 2.75
CA MET A 52 -3.51 17.81 1.95
C MET A 52 -3.80 16.42 1.38
N ASN A 53 -4.47 15.57 2.15
CA ASN A 53 -4.85 14.22 1.71
C ASN A 53 -5.84 14.25 0.54
N ALA A 54 -6.67 15.29 0.45
CA ALA A 54 -7.55 15.51 -0.69
C ALA A 54 -6.80 15.99 -1.95
N ASN A 55 -5.50 16.30 -1.85
CA ASN A 55 -4.65 16.84 -2.91
C ASN A 55 -5.19 18.14 -3.55
N ASP A 56 -5.82 19.00 -2.73
CA ASP A 56 -6.39 20.27 -3.18
C ASP A 56 -5.63 21.45 -2.55
N ALA A 57 -4.82 22.14 -3.38
CA ALA A 57 -3.96 23.23 -2.90
C ALA A 57 -4.74 24.44 -2.38
N GLU A 58 -5.95 24.68 -2.90
CA GLU A 58 -6.79 25.79 -2.48
C GLU A 58 -7.44 25.48 -1.13
N CYS A 59 -7.94 24.27 -0.92
CA CYS A 59 -8.39 23.77 0.38
C CYS A 59 -7.27 23.83 1.43
N VAL A 60 -6.05 23.45 1.06
CA VAL A 60 -4.86 23.59 1.90
C VAL A 60 -4.63 25.07 2.27
N GLY A 61 -4.70 25.98 1.30
CA GLY A 61 -4.55 27.42 1.56
C GLY A 61 -5.62 27.96 2.51
N LEU A 62 -6.88 27.58 2.29
CA LEU A 62 -8.02 27.99 3.10
C LEU A 62 -7.95 27.46 4.53
N THR A 63 -7.48 26.23 4.72
CA THR A 63 -7.32 25.62 6.05
C THR A 63 -6.12 26.17 6.82
N LEU A 64 -5.09 26.66 6.13
CA LEU A 64 -3.88 27.23 6.75
C LEU A 64 -4.01 28.69 7.21
N ARG A 65 -5.04 29.42 6.75
CA ARG A 65 -5.18 30.87 6.96
C ARG A 65 -5.04 31.35 8.41
N ASP A 66 -5.61 30.60 9.35
CA ASP A 66 -5.72 31.00 10.76
C ASP A 66 -4.97 30.04 11.71
N VAL A 67 -4.06 29.22 11.19
CA VAL A 67 -3.28 28.29 12.00
C VAL A 67 -2.24 29.05 12.81
N ASP A 68 -2.11 28.69 14.09
CA ASP A 68 -1.07 29.22 14.97
C ASP A 68 0.31 28.73 14.49
N PRO A 69 1.24 29.64 14.10
CA PRO A 69 2.58 29.25 13.70
C PRO A 69 3.33 28.44 14.77
N ALA A 70 3.06 28.68 16.06
CA ALA A 70 3.67 27.91 17.14
C ALA A 70 3.24 26.44 17.11
N ALA A 71 1.99 26.16 16.72
CA ALA A 71 1.48 24.81 16.55
C ALA A 71 2.05 24.10 15.30
N MET A 72 2.61 24.85 14.35
CA MET A 72 3.22 24.31 13.13
C MET A 72 4.66 23.85 13.34
N LYS A 73 5.37 24.44 14.30
CA LYS A 73 6.83 24.27 14.41
C LYS A 73 7.30 22.81 14.34
N GLU A 74 6.63 21.90 15.05
CA GLU A 74 7.02 20.48 15.12
C GLU A 74 6.18 19.56 14.21
N SER A 75 5.30 20.12 13.36
CA SER A 75 4.32 19.33 12.62
C SER A 75 4.86 18.68 11.35
N GLY A 76 6.09 19.00 10.94
CA GLY A 76 6.68 18.53 9.68
C GLY A 76 6.76 17.02 9.50
N LEU A 77 6.84 16.24 10.58
CA LEU A 77 6.78 14.79 10.47
C LEU A 77 5.44 14.31 9.92
N PHE A 78 4.32 14.95 10.25
CA PHE A 78 2.99 14.54 9.76
C PHE A 78 2.78 14.77 8.26
N LEU A 79 3.69 15.48 7.59
CA LEU A 79 3.70 15.65 6.15
C LEU A 79 4.26 14.40 5.42
N VAL A 80 5.14 13.64 6.07
CA VAL A 80 5.97 12.62 5.41
C VAL A 80 5.68 11.23 5.96
N PRO A 81 5.59 10.19 5.10
CA PRO A 81 5.47 8.82 5.60
C PRO A 81 6.68 8.38 6.44
N PRO A 82 6.52 7.50 7.45
CA PRO A 82 5.29 6.80 7.83
C PRO A 82 4.38 7.56 8.81
N PHE A 83 4.68 8.81 9.14
CA PHE A 83 3.90 9.61 10.11
C PHE A 83 2.73 10.35 9.46
N GLY A 84 2.90 10.74 8.19
CA GLY A 84 1.86 11.25 7.29
C GLY A 84 1.48 10.25 6.20
N VAL A 85 0.70 10.72 5.24
CA VAL A 85 0.30 9.93 4.05
C VAL A 85 1.03 10.43 2.80
N PRO A 86 1.26 9.58 1.77
CA PRO A 86 1.92 9.97 0.53
C PRO A 86 1.28 11.15 -0.20
N ALA A 87 -0.05 11.24 -0.19
CA ALA A 87 -0.80 12.31 -0.85
C ALA A 87 -0.43 13.71 -0.35
N ALA A 88 0.06 13.84 0.88
CA ALA A 88 0.51 15.13 1.39
C ALA A 88 1.75 15.67 0.63
N LEU A 89 2.52 14.80 -0.03
CA LEU A 89 3.69 15.18 -0.81
C LEU A 89 3.40 15.40 -2.30
N SER A 90 2.19 15.12 -2.79
CA SER A 90 1.89 15.17 -4.24
C SER A 90 1.80 16.58 -4.81
N ASN A 91 1.71 17.61 -3.96
CA ASN A 91 1.61 18.99 -4.39
C ASN A 91 2.70 19.87 -3.75
N ALA A 92 3.71 20.24 -4.55
CA ALA A 92 4.83 21.05 -4.14
C ALA A 92 4.41 22.44 -3.60
N GLN A 93 3.35 23.05 -4.14
CA GLN A 93 2.85 24.34 -3.66
C GLN A 93 2.19 24.23 -2.28
N ALA A 94 1.42 23.16 -2.05
CA ALA A 94 0.84 22.87 -0.74
C ALA A 94 1.93 22.61 0.31
N VAL A 95 2.97 21.85 -0.07
CA VAL A 95 4.17 21.63 0.74
C VAL A 95 4.88 22.94 1.04
N LYS A 96 5.04 23.83 0.06
CA LYS A 96 5.64 25.15 0.28
C LYS A 96 4.87 25.98 1.30
N ARG A 97 3.54 26.09 1.12
CA ARG A 97 2.65 26.83 2.03
C ARG A 97 2.73 26.29 3.46
N PHE A 98 2.87 24.99 3.64
CA PHE A 98 3.05 24.35 4.96
C PHE A 98 4.23 24.92 5.75
N PHE A 99 5.37 25.09 5.09
CA PHE A 99 6.58 25.62 5.72
C PHE A 99 6.52 27.15 5.86
N GLU A 100 5.86 27.86 4.92
CA GLU A 100 5.64 29.31 5.01
C GLU A 100 4.80 29.73 6.23
N VAL A 101 3.91 28.87 6.74
CA VAL A 101 3.11 29.14 7.95
C VAL A 101 3.81 28.74 9.27
N GLY A 102 5.09 28.39 9.22
CA GLY A 102 5.93 28.24 10.42
C GLY A 102 6.32 26.80 10.79
N ALA A 103 6.08 25.81 9.92
CA ALA A 103 6.64 24.48 10.13
C ALA A 103 8.16 24.47 9.95
N ASP A 104 8.87 23.69 10.76
CA ASP A 104 10.33 23.59 10.69
C ASP A 104 10.77 22.42 9.80
N ILE A 105 11.43 22.75 8.68
CA ILE A 105 11.96 21.77 7.71
C ILE A 105 13.08 20.89 8.31
N SER A 106 13.71 21.33 9.40
CA SER A 106 14.84 20.66 10.04
C SER A 106 14.44 19.58 11.05
N VAL A 107 13.13 19.41 11.31
CA VAL A 107 12.61 18.40 12.23
C VAL A 107 13.09 17.00 11.85
N ARG A 108 13.37 16.21 12.88
CA ARG A 108 13.83 14.83 12.76
C ARG A 108 13.00 13.90 13.63
N ASP A 109 12.89 12.66 13.20
CA ASP A 109 12.29 11.63 14.03
C ASP A 109 13.27 11.04 15.06
N SER A 110 12.80 10.07 15.84
CA SER A 110 13.58 9.43 16.91
C SER A 110 14.80 8.63 16.40
N ALA A 111 14.84 8.27 15.12
CA ALA A 111 15.99 7.62 14.47
C ALA A 111 16.98 8.64 13.87
N GLY A 112 16.67 9.94 13.96
CA GLY A 112 17.46 11.02 13.38
C GLY A 112 17.18 11.26 11.90
N ARG A 113 16.15 10.64 11.31
CA ARG A 113 15.78 10.84 9.90
C ARG A 113 15.19 12.23 9.71
N SER A 114 15.69 12.97 8.72
CA SER A 114 15.12 14.27 8.34
C SER A 114 13.88 14.10 7.48
N LEU A 115 13.08 15.16 7.34
CA LEU A 115 11.89 15.15 6.47
C LEU A 115 12.23 14.76 5.04
N LEU A 116 13.37 15.25 4.50
CA LEU A 116 13.83 14.90 3.15
C LEU A 116 14.14 13.41 3.01
N MET A 117 14.77 12.77 4.00
CA MET A 117 15.02 11.31 3.98
C MET A 117 13.72 10.50 3.94
N LEU A 118 12.73 10.92 4.71
CA LEU A 118 11.44 10.26 4.80
C LEU A 118 10.64 10.43 3.49
N ALA A 119 10.65 11.63 2.91
CA ALA A 119 9.94 11.94 1.67
C ALA A 119 10.45 11.13 0.47
N VAL A 120 11.78 11.07 0.28
CA VAL A 120 12.40 10.39 -0.90
C VAL A 120 12.36 8.87 -0.84
N ASN A 121 11.84 8.28 0.24
CA ASN A 121 11.61 6.84 0.34
C ASN A 121 10.26 6.39 -0.27
N SER A 122 9.44 7.31 -0.78
CA SER A 122 8.19 6.98 -1.49
C SER A 122 8.43 6.65 -2.96
N ASN A 123 7.62 5.77 -3.55
CA ASN A 123 7.64 5.49 -4.99
C ASN A 123 7.18 6.70 -5.82
N ASP A 124 6.24 7.50 -5.28
CA ASP A 124 5.44 8.46 -6.05
C ASP A 124 5.65 9.92 -5.62
N VAL A 125 6.71 10.22 -4.88
CA VAL A 125 6.98 11.63 -4.52
C VAL A 125 7.39 12.43 -5.77
N PRO A 126 6.70 13.54 -6.10
CA PRO A 126 7.08 14.35 -7.25
C PRO A 126 8.46 15.00 -7.08
N ILE A 127 9.24 15.05 -8.15
CA ILE A 127 10.56 15.70 -8.15
C ILE A 127 10.50 17.17 -7.72
N GLU A 128 9.45 17.90 -8.12
CA GLU A 128 9.27 19.30 -7.74
C GLU A 128 9.01 19.47 -6.23
N THR A 129 8.38 18.49 -5.57
CA THR A 129 8.24 18.50 -4.11
C THR A 129 9.60 18.37 -3.43
N VAL A 130 10.44 17.44 -3.90
CA VAL A 130 11.81 17.27 -3.37
C VAL A 130 12.64 18.53 -3.58
N LYS A 131 12.57 19.12 -4.77
CA LYS A 131 13.23 20.39 -5.10
C LYS A 131 12.76 21.52 -4.18
N THR A 132 11.46 21.64 -3.96
CA THR A 132 10.87 22.62 -3.04
C THR A 132 11.39 22.44 -1.62
N MET A 133 11.47 21.21 -1.11
CA MET A 133 12.03 20.95 0.22
C MET A 133 13.51 21.39 0.33
N ILE A 134 14.31 21.17 -0.72
CA ILE A 134 15.70 21.63 -0.78
C ILE A 134 15.77 23.17 -0.79
N GLU A 135 14.94 23.84 -1.60
CA GLU A 135 14.86 25.30 -1.67
C GLU A 135 14.42 25.94 -0.34
N LEU A 136 13.59 25.24 0.44
CA LEU A 136 13.18 25.62 1.79
C LEU A 136 14.28 25.38 2.86
N GLY A 137 15.43 24.85 2.47
CA GLY A 137 16.58 24.66 3.36
C GLY A 137 16.69 23.27 3.99
N ALA A 138 16.03 22.25 3.44
CA ALA A 138 16.27 20.87 3.88
C ALA A 138 17.75 20.49 3.68
N ASP A 139 18.42 20.06 4.74
CA ASP A 139 19.81 19.61 4.68
C ASP A 139 19.93 18.28 3.91
N VAL A 140 20.49 18.36 2.70
CA VAL A 140 20.70 17.22 1.80
C VAL A 140 21.75 16.23 2.29
N ASN A 141 22.64 16.66 3.20
CA ASN A 141 23.73 15.85 3.76
C ASN A 141 23.50 15.49 5.24
N ALA A 142 22.30 15.75 5.75
CA ALA A 142 21.83 15.23 7.01
C ALA A 142 22.12 13.72 7.12
N THR A 143 22.46 13.26 8.32
CA THR A 143 22.67 11.83 8.58
C THR A 143 21.72 11.33 9.68
N THR A 144 21.33 10.07 9.57
CA THR A 144 20.69 9.30 10.66
C THR A 144 21.73 8.89 11.70
N LYS A 145 21.28 8.29 12.81
CA LYS A 145 22.16 7.72 13.85
C LYS A 145 23.11 6.64 13.32
N ASP A 146 22.71 5.89 12.29
CA ASP A 146 23.52 4.88 11.60
C ASP A 146 24.29 5.43 10.38
N GLY A 147 24.25 6.74 10.14
CA GLY A 147 25.05 7.41 9.11
C GLY A 147 24.47 7.34 7.69
N LYS A 148 23.18 7.06 7.54
CA LYS A 148 22.47 7.10 6.23
C LYS A 148 22.05 8.52 5.88
N THR A 149 22.11 8.86 4.60
CA THR A 149 21.71 10.18 4.05
C THR A 149 20.43 10.09 3.23
N ALA A 150 19.87 11.23 2.81
CA ALA A 150 18.74 11.26 1.88
C ALA A 150 19.05 10.52 0.57
N LEU A 151 20.30 10.59 0.09
CA LEU A 151 20.74 9.87 -1.10
C LEU A 151 20.68 8.34 -0.90
N ASP A 152 21.02 7.83 0.29
CA ASP A 152 20.93 6.39 0.59
C ASP A 152 19.48 5.88 0.58
N PHE A 153 18.53 6.68 1.06
CA PHE A 153 17.09 6.34 1.00
C PHE A 153 16.55 6.40 -0.43
N ALA A 154 16.95 7.41 -1.21
CA ALA A 154 16.54 7.55 -2.61
C ALA A 154 17.08 6.40 -3.48
N LEU A 155 18.34 5.98 -3.28
CA LEU A 155 18.95 4.87 -4.01
C LEU A 155 18.26 3.52 -3.78
N GLN A 156 17.52 3.34 -2.69
CA GLN A 156 16.70 2.13 -2.49
C GLN A 156 15.57 2.02 -3.51
N GLN A 157 15.17 3.14 -4.13
CA GLN A 157 14.19 3.21 -5.22
C GLN A 157 14.83 3.00 -6.60
N GLY A 158 16.13 2.69 -6.66
CA GLY A 158 16.93 2.67 -7.88
C GLY A 158 17.44 4.06 -8.28
N ARG A 159 18.10 4.17 -9.44
CA ARG A 159 18.59 5.45 -9.99
C ARG A 159 17.46 6.23 -10.65
N THR A 160 16.66 6.92 -9.85
CA THR A 160 15.54 7.77 -10.30
C THR A 160 16.00 9.21 -10.54
N PRO A 161 15.18 10.07 -11.19
CA PRO A 161 15.48 11.49 -11.31
C PRO A 161 15.67 12.22 -9.97
N ILE A 162 15.13 11.68 -8.86
CA ILE A 162 15.36 12.22 -7.51
C ILE A 162 16.80 11.99 -7.07
N VAL A 163 17.40 10.83 -7.40
CA VAL A 163 18.81 10.55 -7.13
C VAL A 163 19.69 11.56 -7.85
N GLU A 164 19.43 11.82 -9.13
CA GLU A 164 20.17 12.80 -9.93
C GLU A 164 20.02 14.23 -9.36
N LEU A 165 18.80 14.61 -8.95
CA LEU A 165 18.55 15.90 -8.30
C LEU A 165 19.35 16.05 -7.00
N LEU A 166 19.35 15.03 -6.14
CA LEU A 166 20.10 15.04 -4.88
C LEU A 166 21.62 15.12 -5.14
N GLU A 167 22.15 14.32 -6.06
CA GLU A 167 23.57 14.36 -6.46
C GLU A 167 23.95 15.77 -6.96
N LYS A 168 23.10 16.39 -7.81
CA LYS A 168 23.30 17.76 -8.29
C LYS A 168 23.22 18.80 -7.17
N ALA A 169 22.40 18.57 -6.16
CA ALA A 169 22.33 19.39 -4.95
C ALA A 169 23.51 19.15 -3.98
N GLY A 170 24.47 18.29 -4.34
CA GLY A 170 25.66 18.01 -3.54
C GLY A 170 25.42 16.99 -2.42
N ALA A 171 24.36 16.18 -2.49
CA ALA A 171 24.14 15.08 -1.58
C ALA A 171 25.21 14.01 -1.77
N LYS A 172 25.70 13.47 -0.65
CA LYS A 172 26.69 12.39 -0.63
C LYS A 172 26.08 11.12 -0.04
N ALA A 173 26.47 9.98 -0.58
CA ALA A 173 26.07 8.69 -0.01
C ALA A 173 26.76 8.53 1.35
N GLY A 174 26.01 8.00 2.31
CA GLY A 174 26.52 7.66 3.63
C GLY A 174 27.20 6.29 3.62
N ARG A 175 27.24 5.64 4.79
CA ARG A 175 27.79 4.28 4.91
C ARG A 175 26.80 3.28 4.29
N GLN A 176 27.23 2.59 3.24
CA GLN A 176 26.47 1.49 2.66
C GLN A 176 26.90 0.16 3.29
N GLU A 177 25.95 -0.54 3.92
CA GLU A 177 26.07 -1.98 4.11
C GLU A 177 25.68 -2.67 2.80
N MET A 178 26.62 -3.43 2.23
CA MET A 178 26.30 -4.33 1.12
C MET A 178 25.52 -5.52 1.69
N PRO A 179 24.28 -5.75 1.27
CA PRO A 179 23.54 -6.92 1.72
C PRO A 179 24.26 -8.20 1.30
N ALA A 180 24.15 -9.24 2.12
CA ALA A 180 24.68 -10.55 1.78
C ALA A 180 24.03 -11.05 0.48
N VAL A 181 24.86 -11.47 -0.48
CA VAL A 181 24.37 -12.09 -1.72
C VAL A 181 23.92 -13.51 -1.39
N LEU A 182 22.61 -13.72 -1.34
CA LEU A 182 22.04 -15.05 -1.17
C LEU A 182 22.19 -15.84 -2.48
N LYS A 183 22.57 -17.12 -2.36
CA LYS A 183 22.74 -18.01 -3.51
C LYS A 183 21.46 -18.81 -3.73
N PRO A 184 20.79 -18.67 -4.89
CA PRO A 184 19.64 -19.50 -5.23
C PRO A 184 19.97 -21.00 -5.24
N LYS A 185 18.95 -21.80 -4.93
CA LYS A 185 18.94 -23.25 -5.15
C LYS A 185 17.71 -23.57 -6.01
N PRO A 186 17.86 -23.52 -7.34
CA PRO A 186 16.75 -23.63 -8.27
C PRO A 186 15.88 -24.86 -8.02
N ALA A 187 14.57 -24.68 -8.04
CA ALA A 187 13.65 -25.80 -8.01
C ALA A 187 13.64 -26.52 -9.36
N ARG A 188 13.54 -27.86 -9.33
CA ARG A 188 13.51 -28.69 -10.55
C ARG A 188 12.20 -28.58 -11.34
N SER A 189 11.14 -28.05 -10.73
CA SER A 189 9.83 -27.84 -11.37
C SER A 189 8.97 -26.88 -10.53
N ALA A 190 7.93 -26.32 -11.14
CA ALA A 190 6.93 -25.49 -10.44
C ALA A 190 6.30 -26.23 -9.26
N LYS A 191 5.93 -27.50 -9.43
CA LYS A 191 5.40 -28.35 -8.35
C LYS A 191 6.37 -28.42 -7.16
N LYS A 192 7.66 -28.67 -7.41
CA LYS A 192 8.66 -28.75 -6.33
C LYS A 192 8.92 -27.40 -5.67
N ALA A 193 8.84 -26.30 -6.43
CA ALA A 193 8.94 -24.97 -5.85
C ALA A 193 7.79 -24.69 -4.88
N VAL A 194 6.54 -24.98 -5.28
CA VAL A 194 5.35 -24.81 -4.45
C VAL A 194 5.41 -25.68 -3.18
N GLU A 195 5.79 -26.96 -3.31
CA GLU A 195 5.95 -27.88 -2.18
C GLU A 195 6.98 -27.39 -1.12
N ARG A 196 8.00 -26.64 -1.54
CA ARG A 196 9.01 -26.06 -0.63
C ARG A 196 8.47 -24.82 0.10
N SER A 197 7.70 -23.98 -0.60
CA SER A 197 7.17 -22.72 -0.05
C SER A 197 6.06 -22.95 0.99
N LEU A 198 5.12 -23.85 0.72
CA LEU A 198 3.88 -23.99 1.52
C LEU A 198 4.11 -24.22 3.02
N PRO A 199 5.01 -25.12 3.46
CA PRO A 199 5.25 -25.31 4.89
C PRO A 199 5.87 -24.08 5.56
N LEU A 200 6.72 -23.34 4.84
CA LEU A 200 7.35 -22.13 5.37
C LEU A 200 6.32 -21.01 5.55
N LEU A 201 5.49 -20.76 4.53
CA LEU A 201 4.44 -19.75 4.55
C LEU A 201 3.44 -19.99 5.69
N GLN A 202 2.91 -21.21 5.82
CA GLN A 202 1.92 -21.54 6.86
C GLN A 202 2.51 -21.41 8.29
N ARG A 203 3.77 -21.78 8.51
CA ARG A 203 4.41 -21.63 9.83
C ARG A 203 4.65 -20.16 10.20
N ALA A 204 5.12 -19.36 9.25
CA ALA A 204 5.35 -17.93 9.47
C ALA A 204 4.04 -17.20 9.80
N ASP A 205 2.97 -17.55 9.07
CA ASP A 205 1.64 -16.98 9.26
C ASP A 205 1.10 -17.21 10.69
N VAL A 206 1.12 -18.45 11.18
CA VAL A 206 0.73 -18.79 12.56
C VAL A 206 1.62 -18.08 13.60
N THR A 207 2.93 -18.02 13.33
CA THR A 207 3.89 -17.38 14.25
C THR A 207 3.66 -15.88 14.36
N PHE A 208 3.35 -15.23 13.24
CA PHE A 208 3.05 -13.81 13.19
C PHE A 208 1.87 -13.45 14.07
N VAL A 209 0.70 -14.06 13.85
CA VAL A 209 -0.52 -13.73 14.61
C VAL A 209 -0.31 -13.91 16.11
N ARG A 210 0.34 -15.01 16.51
CA ARG A 210 0.67 -15.28 17.92
C ARG A 210 1.55 -14.21 18.56
N LYS A 211 2.52 -13.65 17.82
CA LYS A 211 3.47 -12.67 18.36
C LYS A 211 2.98 -11.24 18.28
N SER A 212 2.28 -10.88 17.21
CA SER A 212 1.81 -9.52 16.97
C SER A 212 0.48 -9.24 17.67
N GLY A 213 -0.32 -10.28 17.99
CA GLY A 213 -1.70 -10.12 18.43
C GLY A 213 -2.60 -9.48 17.37
N CYS A 214 -2.14 -9.45 16.13
CA CYS A 214 -2.78 -8.74 15.04
C CYS A 214 -2.70 -9.59 13.76
N VAL A 215 -3.77 -9.56 12.98
CA VAL A 215 -3.83 -10.20 11.65
C VAL A 215 -3.37 -9.24 10.52
N SER A 216 -2.65 -8.17 10.92
CA SER A 216 -2.34 -6.92 10.18
C SER A 216 -1.47 -7.05 8.91
N CYS A 217 -1.53 -5.95 8.11
CA CYS A 217 -0.62 -5.33 7.12
C CYS A 217 0.68 -6.01 6.68
N HIS A 218 1.36 -6.77 7.53
CA HIS A 218 2.66 -7.36 7.20
C HIS A 218 2.52 -8.75 6.54
N ASN A 219 1.31 -9.29 6.54
CA ASN A 219 0.98 -10.62 6.03
C ASN A 219 -0.13 -10.62 4.95
N ASN A 220 -0.96 -9.56 4.90
CA ASN A 220 -2.01 -9.32 3.89
C ASN A 220 -2.94 -10.52 3.58
N SER A 221 -3.08 -11.46 4.51
CA SER A 221 -3.76 -12.74 4.28
C SER A 221 -3.35 -13.47 2.99
N LEU A 222 -2.18 -13.15 2.42
CA LEU A 222 -1.69 -13.71 1.16
C LEU A 222 -1.46 -15.22 1.30
N THR A 223 -1.08 -15.67 2.49
CA THR A 223 -0.94 -17.08 2.82
C THR A 223 -2.27 -17.81 2.73
N SER A 224 -3.38 -17.24 3.23
CA SER A 224 -4.71 -17.86 3.09
C SER A 224 -5.12 -17.99 1.62
N MET A 225 -4.86 -16.96 0.81
CA MET A 225 -5.12 -17.02 -0.64
C MET A 225 -4.27 -18.10 -1.33
N THR A 226 -2.99 -18.18 -0.98
CA THR A 226 -2.04 -19.16 -1.52
C THR A 226 -2.41 -20.59 -1.13
N VAL A 227 -2.76 -20.82 0.14
CA VAL A 227 -3.20 -22.11 0.66
C VAL A 227 -4.49 -22.55 -0.01
N SER A 228 -5.46 -21.65 -0.16
CA SER A 228 -6.71 -21.95 -0.89
C SER A 228 -6.45 -22.40 -2.33
N LEU A 229 -5.61 -21.66 -3.06
CA LEU A 229 -5.26 -21.99 -4.44
C LEU A 229 -4.49 -23.31 -4.53
N ALA A 230 -3.56 -23.56 -3.60
CA ALA A 230 -2.77 -24.79 -3.55
C ALA A 230 -3.67 -26.01 -3.26
N ARG A 231 -4.59 -25.88 -2.30
CA ARG A 231 -5.59 -26.90 -1.97
C ARG A 231 -6.45 -27.24 -3.19
N ALA A 232 -6.97 -26.23 -3.89
CA ALA A 232 -7.77 -26.43 -5.10
C ALA A 232 -6.98 -27.08 -6.25
N ALA A 233 -5.66 -26.94 -6.27
CA ALA A 233 -4.77 -27.58 -7.23
C ALA A 233 -4.25 -28.97 -6.78
N GLY A 234 -4.69 -29.48 -5.62
CA GLY A 234 -4.35 -30.82 -5.13
C GLY A 234 -3.00 -30.91 -4.40
N PHE A 235 -2.42 -29.79 -3.98
CA PHE A 235 -1.25 -29.79 -3.09
C PHE A 235 -1.65 -30.15 -1.66
N SER A 236 -0.72 -30.77 -0.92
CA SER A 236 -0.87 -30.98 0.52
C SER A 236 -0.71 -29.65 1.25
N VAL A 237 -1.68 -29.32 2.08
CA VAL A 237 -1.70 -28.13 2.94
C VAL A 237 -1.95 -28.55 4.40
N ASP A 238 -1.53 -27.72 5.35
CA ASP A 238 -1.84 -27.91 6.76
C ASP A 238 -3.25 -27.38 7.04
N GLU A 239 -4.24 -28.27 6.90
CA GLU A 239 -5.64 -27.92 7.08
C GLU A 239 -5.98 -27.46 8.51
N GLN A 240 -5.20 -27.88 9.51
CA GLN A 240 -5.43 -27.41 10.87
C GLN A 240 -4.95 -25.97 11.04
N ALA A 241 -3.76 -25.65 10.52
CA ALA A 241 -3.25 -24.28 10.51
C ALA A 241 -4.19 -23.34 9.74
N ALA A 242 -4.66 -23.75 8.56
CA ALA A 242 -5.59 -22.96 7.75
C ALA A 242 -6.92 -22.67 8.48
N ARG A 243 -7.52 -23.70 9.13
CA ARG A 243 -8.73 -23.53 9.95
C ARG A 243 -8.52 -22.58 11.13
N ASN A 244 -7.39 -22.72 11.83
CA ASN A 244 -7.06 -21.86 12.96
C ASN A 244 -6.90 -20.41 12.53
N GLN A 245 -6.13 -20.17 11.46
CA GLN A 245 -5.93 -18.83 10.90
C GLN A 245 -7.28 -18.20 10.50
N ARG A 246 -8.13 -18.93 9.78
CA ARG A 246 -9.46 -18.45 9.39
C ARG A 246 -10.31 -18.08 10.62
N ALA A 247 -10.26 -18.88 11.68
CA ALA A 247 -11.01 -18.60 12.92
C ALA A 247 -10.46 -17.35 13.65
N GLU A 248 -9.14 -17.19 13.73
CA GLU A 248 -8.50 -16.02 14.36
C GLU A 248 -8.80 -14.73 13.60
N VAL A 249 -8.73 -14.76 12.26
CA VAL A 249 -9.11 -13.62 11.41
C VAL A 249 -10.59 -13.28 11.60
N GLY A 250 -11.49 -14.25 11.59
CA GLY A 250 -12.91 -14.04 11.85
C GLY A 250 -13.17 -13.40 13.23
N ALA A 251 -12.50 -13.88 14.28
CA ALA A 251 -12.62 -13.32 15.62
C ALA A 251 -12.09 -11.88 15.70
N TYR A 252 -10.99 -11.57 15.00
CA TYR A 252 -10.48 -10.21 14.90
C TYR A 252 -11.47 -9.28 14.18
N VAL A 253 -12.07 -9.76 13.08
CA VAL A 253 -13.09 -9.02 12.33
C VAL A 253 -14.31 -8.71 13.20
N GLU A 254 -14.78 -9.68 13.99
CA GLU A 254 -15.87 -9.47 14.96
C GLU A 254 -15.50 -8.45 16.05
N MET A 255 -14.29 -8.53 16.60
CA MET A 255 -13.82 -7.58 17.63
C MET A 255 -13.86 -6.11 17.17
N TRP A 256 -13.74 -5.87 15.86
CA TRP A 256 -13.77 -4.54 15.25
C TRP A 256 -15.14 -4.12 14.70
N ARG A 257 -16.14 -5.00 14.69
CA ARG A 257 -17.45 -4.78 14.05
C ARG A 257 -18.10 -3.44 14.43
N GLU A 258 -18.26 -3.16 15.72
CA GLU A 258 -18.90 -1.92 16.20
C GLU A 258 -18.13 -0.65 15.84
N ARG A 259 -16.79 -0.74 15.74
CA ARG A 259 -15.93 0.38 15.31
C ARG A 259 -16.07 0.61 13.82
N SER A 260 -16.09 -0.45 13.02
CA SER A 260 -16.29 -0.35 11.56
C SER A 260 -17.64 0.26 11.20
N LEU A 261 -18.70 -0.07 11.95
CA LEU A 261 -20.02 0.58 11.78
C LEU A 261 -20.01 2.08 12.07
N GLN A 262 -19.07 2.55 12.89
CA GLN A 262 -18.87 3.98 13.19
C GLN A 262 -17.88 4.65 12.20
N GLY A 263 -17.51 3.98 11.12
CA GLY A 263 -16.54 4.50 10.15
C GLY A 263 -15.10 4.46 10.66
N MET A 264 -14.77 3.53 11.57
CA MET A 264 -13.41 3.32 12.05
C MET A 264 -12.84 2.01 11.52
N GLY A 265 -11.78 2.12 10.72
CA GLY A 265 -11.01 0.98 10.24
C GLY A 265 -10.11 0.38 11.32
N VAL A 266 -9.62 -0.82 11.03
CA VAL A 266 -8.52 -1.44 11.78
C VAL A 266 -7.20 -0.68 11.49
N PRO A 267 -6.13 -0.82 12.29
CA PRO A 267 -4.83 -0.25 11.94
C PRO A 267 -4.38 -0.68 10.53
N GLY A 268 -3.97 0.29 9.71
CA GLY A 268 -3.71 0.11 8.28
C GLY A 268 -4.94 0.34 7.37
N ASP A 269 -6.08 0.66 7.97
CA ASP A 269 -7.28 1.20 7.31
C ASP A 269 -7.80 0.29 6.18
N SER A 270 -8.35 0.86 5.11
CA SER A 270 -8.93 0.17 3.96
C SER A 270 -7.99 -0.87 3.34
N ASN A 271 -6.67 -0.61 3.32
CA ASN A 271 -5.70 -1.60 2.85
C ASN A 271 -5.69 -2.87 3.71
N THR A 272 -5.75 -2.73 5.03
CA THR A 272 -5.78 -3.92 5.90
C THR A 272 -7.14 -4.61 5.85
N VAL A 273 -8.23 -3.83 5.90
CA VAL A 273 -9.58 -4.40 5.83
C VAL A 273 -9.80 -5.19 4.54
N ASN A 274 -9.34 -4.67 3.40
CA ASN A 274 -9.54 -5.34 2.12
C ASN A 274 -8.83 -6.71 2.04
N TYR A 275 -7.61 -6.83 2.58
CA TYR A 275 -6.86 -8.09 2.59
C TYR A 275 -7.39 -9.08 3.61
N LEU A 276 -7.91 -8.62 4.76
CA LEU A 276 -8.62 -9.50 5.71
C LEU A 276 -9.83 -10.15 5.04
N LEU A 277 -10.67 -9.35 4.40
CA LEU A 277 -11.83 -9.85 3.68
C LEU A 277 -11.43 -10.72 2.47
N ALA A 278 -10.43 -10.33 1.69
CA ALA A 278 -9.97 -11.14 0.56
C ALA A 278 -9.46 -12.53 1.00
N GLY A 279 -8.72 -12.61 2.10
CA GLY A 279 -8.26 -13.87 2.69
C GLY A 279 -9.41 -14.74 3.20
N LEU A 280 -10.35 -14.15 3.94
CA LEU A 280 -11.56 -14.84 4.40
C LEU A 280 -12.39 -15.38 3.23
N ALA A 281 -12.55 -14.58 2.16
CA ALA A 281 -13.27 -15.00 0.95
C ALA A 281 -12.56 -16.18 0.26
N ALA A 282 -11.23 -16.14 0.17
CA ALA A 282 -10.44 -17.22 -0.42
C ALA A 282 -10.60 -18.55 0.34
N GLU A 283 -10.73 -18.51 1.68
CA GLU A 283 -10.96 -19.70 2.52
C GLU A 283 -12.47 -20.03 2.70
N ASN A 284 -13.33 -19.49 1.84
CA ASN A 284 -14.78 -19.71 1.84
C ASN A 284 -15.44 -19.43 3.22
N TYR A 285 -15.02 -18.35 3.88
CA TYR A 285 -15.66 -17.89 5.10
C TYR A 285 -17.03 -17.28 4.76
N PRO A 286 -18.15 -17.76 5.37
CA PRO A 286 -19.49 -17.28 5.04
C PRO A 286 -19.68 -15.82 5.49
N PRO A 287 -20.44 -15.00 4.75
CA PRO A 287 -20.80 -13.66 5.22
C PRO A 287 -21.52 -13.69 6.57
N ASP A 288 -21.11 -12.82 7.47
CA ASP A 288 -21.73 -12.56 8.76
C ASP A 288 -21.79 -11.04 9.04
N SER A 289 -22.36 -10.66 10.19
CA SER A 289 -22.52 -9.24 10.53
C SER A 289 -21.20 -8.47 10.66
N ALA A 290 -20.08 -9.16 10.92
CA ALA A 290 -18.77 -8.54 11.06
C ALA A 290 -18.14 -8.29 9.70
N THR A 291 -18.19 -9.28 8.81
CA THR A 291 -17.74 -9.11 7.42
C THR A 291 -18.59 -8.06 6.70
N ASP A 292 -19.90 -8.01 6.97
CA ASP A 292 -20.81 -7.00 6.43
C ASP A 292 -20.41 -5.58 6.90
N ALA A 293 -20.09 -5.42 8.19
CA ALA A 293 -19.68 -4.13 8.75
C ALA A 293 -18.37 -3.63 8.13
N MET A 294 -17.40 -4.51 7.92
CA MET A 294 -16.13 -4.18 7.26
C MET A 294 -16.29 -3.87 5.77
N ALA A 295 -17.15 -4.61 5.06
CA ALA A 295 -17.43 -4.32 3.65
C ALA A 295 -18.13 -2.95 3.50
N ARG A 296 -19.04 -2.62 4.41
CA ARG A 296 -19.68 -1.28 4.48
C ARG A 296 -18.66 -0.19 4.80
N TYR A 297 -17.73 -0.46 5.71
CA TYR A 297 -16.62 0.44 6.00
C TYR A 297 -15.84 0.79 4.74
N LEU A 298 -15.37 -0.22 3.99
CA LEU A 298 -14.66 0.00 2.72
C LEU A 298 -15.48 0.85 1.76
N LYS A 299 -16.75 0.50 1.53
CA LYS A 299 -17.62 1.23 0.61
C LYS A 299 -17.81 2.69 1.03
N ASN A 300 -17.85 2.98 2.34
CA ASN A 300 -18.05 4.32 2.87
C ASN A 300 -16.74 5.15 2.93
N ASP A 301 -15.57 4.51 2.98
CA ASP A 301 -14.27 5.20 2.96
C ASP A 301 -13.78 5.51 1.51
N GLN A 302 -14.47 5.00 0.49
CA GLN A 302 -14.15 5.29 -0.91
C GLN A 302 -14.23 6.80 -1.21
N MET A 303 -13.23 7.32 -1.90
CA MET A 303 -13.21 8.70 -2.39
C MET A 303 -14.21 8.89 -3.55
N LEU A 304 -14.58 10.15 -3.81
CA LEU A 304 -15.56 10.50 -4.84
C LEU A 304 -15.10 10.14 -6.26
N ASP A 305 -13.79 10.17 -6.51
CA ASP A 305 -13.16 9.78 -7.78
C ASP A 305 -13.10 8.25 -7.97
N GLY A 306 -13.40 7.46 -6.94
CA GLY A 306 -13.45 6.00 -6.99
C GLY A 306 -12.27 5.28 -6.32
N ARG A 307 -11.22 6.00 -5.90
CA ARG A 307 -10.06 5.37 -5.24
C ARG A 307 -10.25 5.20 -3.73
N TRP A 308 -9.33 4.46 -3.11
CA TRP A 308 -9.15 4.40 -1.67
C TRP A 308 -7.78 4.97 -1.32
N ARG A 309 -7.71 5.65 -0.18
CA ARG A 309 -6.49 6.33 0.25
C ARG A 309 -5.42 5.33 0.67
N LEU A 310 -4.21 5.51 0.16
CA LEU A 310 -3.05 4.83 0.72
C LEU A 310 -2.59 5.57 1.99
N ILE A 311 -2.90 4.99 3.15
CA ILE A 311 -2.50 5.56 4.44
C ILE A 311 -1.11 5.09 4.86
N ALA A 312 -0.86 3.78 4.76
CA ALA A 312 0.45 3.22 5.02
C ALA A 312 1.28 3.26 3.74
N ASN A 313 2.44 3.92 3.76
CA ASN A 313 3.42 3.87 2.67
C ASN A 313 4.59 2.97 3.08
N ARG A 314 4.51 1.70 2.73
CA ARG A 314 5.51 0.68 3.05
C ARG A 314 5.91 -0.06 1.78
N PRO A 315 6.66 0.60 0.89
CA PRO A 315 7.00 -0.02 -0.37
C PRO A 315 7.85 -1.29 -0.18
N PRO A 316 7.57 -2.34 -0.97
CA PRO A 316 6.54 -2.40 -2.02
C PRO A 316 5.17 -2.95 -1.58
N LEU A 317 5.02 -3.43 -0.34
CA LEU A 317 3.84 -4.21 0.09
C LEU A 317 2.59 -3.34 0.30
N GLU A 318 2.75 -2.11 0.79
CA GLU A 318 1.66 -1.13 0.93
C GLU A 318 2.07 0.16 0.24
N SER A 319 2.10 0.17 -1.09
CA SER A 319 2.55 1.35 -1.85
C SER A 319 1.80 1.61 -3.15
N SER A 320 0.64 0.98 -3.36
CA SER A 320 -0.14 1.14 -4.59
C SER A 320 -1.62 1.40 -4.28
N GLU A 321 -2.11 2.60 -4.61
CA GLU A 321 -3.55 2.91 -4.53
C GLU A 321 -4.39 2.04 -5.48
N PHE A 322 -3.79 1.58 -6.58
CA PHE A 322 -4.43 0.70 -7.55
C PHE A 322 -4.71 -0.69 -6.96
N GLU A 323 -3.74 -1.26 -6.23
CA GLU A 323 -3.97 -2.52 -5.53
C GLU A 323 -5.01 -2.37 -4.43
N VAL A 324 -4.95 -1.28 -3.65
CA VAL A 324 -5.97 -1.00 -2.64
C VAL A 324 -7.35 -0.92 -3.29
N ALA A 325 -7.50 -0.20 -4.41
CA ALA A 325 -8.78 -0.09 -5.11
C ALA A 325 -9.27 -1.45 -5.64
N ALA A 326 -8.40 -2.23 -6.27
CA ALA A 326 -8.75 -3.55 -6.81
C ALA A 326 -9.19 -4.52 -5.71
N VAL A 327 -8.43 -4.62 -4.62
CA VAL A 327 -8.71 -5.56 -3.52
C VAL A 327 -9.92 -5.08 -2.69
N SER A 328 -10.08 -3.78 -2.46
CA SER A 328 -11.27 -3.22 -1.79
C SER A 328 -12.54 -3.52 -2.57
N MET A 329 -12.52 -3.36 -3.90
CA MET A 329 -13.64 -3.70 -4.76
C MET A 329 -13.96 -5.21 -4.72
N ARG A 330 -12.94 -6.07 -4.74
CA ARG A 330 -13.12 -7.53 -4.57
C ARG A 330 -13.73 -7.89 -3.23
N ALA A 331 -13.28 -7.26 -2.15
CA ALA A 331 -13.82 -7.46 -0.80
C ALA A 331 -15.30 -7.02 -0.69
N ILE A 332 -15.63 -5.87 -1.29
CA ILE A 332 -17.01 -5.37 -1.41
C ILE A 332 -17.88 -6.38 -2.17
N LEU A 333 -17.43 -6.87 -3.32
CA LEU A 333 -18.16 -7.88 -4.11
C LEU A 333 -18.36 -9.20 -3.36
N ALA A 334 -17.43 -9.57 -2.47
CA ALA A 334 -17.49 -10.81 -1.71
C ALA A 334 -18.47 -10.74 -0.52
N TYR A 335 -18.50 -9.61 0.20
CA TYR A 335 -19.17 -9.53 1.50
C TYR A 335 -20.26 -8.48 1.64
N MET A 336 -20.45 -7.54 0.69
CA MET A 336 -21.58 -6.62 0.81
C MET A 336 -22.92 -7.36 0.72
N PRO A 337 -23.90 -7.04 1.60
CA PRO A 337 -25.21 -7.68 1.58
C PRO A 337 -25.89 -7.58 0.22
N LYS A 338 -26.28 -8.72 -0.36
CA LYS A 338 -26.92 -8.80 -1.70
C LYS A 338 -28.08 -7.80 -1.93
N PRO A 339 -28.95 -7.50 -0.95
CA PRO A 339 -30.01 -6.50 -1.13
C PRO A 339 -29.51 -5.08 -1.43
N LEU A 340 -28.25 -4.77 -1.11
CA LEU A 340 -27.62 -3.46 -1.35
C LEU A 340 -26.85 -3.39 -2.69
N LYS A 341 -27.08 -4.34 -3.61
CA LYS A 341 -26.33 -4.44 -4.87
C LYS A 341 -26.33 -3.18 -5.73
N ALA A 342 -27.42 -2.42 -5.75
CA ALA A 342 -27.45 -1.15 -6.46
C ALA A 342 -26.45 -0.15 -5.85
N ASP A 343 -26.44 -0.02 -4.52
CA ASP A 343 -25.60 0.93 -3.78
C ASP A 343 -24.11 0.61 -3.89
N TYR A 344 -23.70 -0.64 -3.64
CA TYR A 344 -22.29 -1.01 -3.80
C TYR A 344 -21.87 -1.20 -5.27
N GLY A 345 -22.82 -1.44 -6.18
CA GLY A 345 -22.56 -1.51 -7.62
C GLY A 345 -22.01 -0.18 -8.16
N ASP A 346 -22.52 0.95 -7.66
CA ASP A 346 -21.97 2.27 -8.00
C ASP A 346 -20.55 2.47 -7.48
N SER A 347 -20.25 1.95 -6.28
CA SER A 347 -18.89 1.99 -5.71
C SER A 347 -17.90 1.19 -6.55
N VAL A 348 -18.28 -0.03 -6.94
CA VAL A 348 -17.50 -0.91 -7.84
C VAL A 348 -17.26 -0.22 -9.19
N ARG A 349 -18.30 0.38 -9.77
CA ARG A 349 -18.20 1.07 -11.07
C ARG A 349 -17.25 2.27 -11.01
N ARG A 350 -17.34 3.13 -9.99
CA ARG A 350 -16.40 4.26 -9.83
C ARG A 350 -14.95 3.80 -9.71
N ALA A 351 -14.71 2.73 -8.94
CA ALA A 351 -13.38 2.16 -8.80
C ALA A 351 -12.84 1.66 -10.15
N ALA A 352 -13.66 0.93 -10.91
CA ALA A 352 -13.30 0.45 -12.25
C ALA A 352 -13.03 1.62 -13.21
N ASP A 353 -13.89 2.64 -13.23
CA ASP A 353 -13.73 3.82 -14.10
C ASP A 353 -12.41 4.57 -13.79
N TRP A 354 -12.07 4.71 -12.50
CA TRP A 354 -10.79 5.26 -12.07
C TRP A 354 -9.62 4.37 -12.51
N LEU A 355 -9.67 3.06 -12.26
CA LEU A 355 -8.61 2.13 -12.68
C LEU A 355 -8.35 2.16 -14.19
N ARG A 356 -9.38 2.38 -15.03
CA ARG A 356 -9.21 2.47 -16.49
C ARG A 356 -8.44 3.72 -16.93
N THR A 357 -8.58 4.83 -16.20
CA THR A 357 -8.10 6.15 -16.64
C THR A 357 -6.89 6.65 -15.86
N ALA A 358 -6.68 6.14 -14.65
CA ALA A 358 -5.54 6.50 -13.81
C ALA A 358 -4.21 6.05 -14.46
N ILE A 359 -3.18 6.89 -14.28
CA ILE A 359 -1.85 6.69 -14.86
C ILE A 359 -0.99 5.92 -13.84
N PRO A 360 -0.55 4.69 -14.17
CA PRO A 360 0.22 3.87 -13.23
C PRO A 360 1.73 4.21 -13.28
N ASN A 361 2.42 4.22 -12.13
CA ASN A 361 3.85 4.52 -12.05
C ASN A 361 4.71 3.29 -11.77
N SER A 362 4.17 2.32 -11.05
CA SER A 362 4.85 1.08 -10.68
C SER A 362 4.27 -0.16 -11.37
N THR A 363 4.99 -1.27 -11.31
CA THR A 363 4.46 -2.56 -11.79
C THR A 363 3.25 -3.00 -10.96
N SER A 364 3.26 -2.76 -9.64
CA SER A 364 2.11 -3.05 -8.77
C SER A 364 0.87 -2.25 -9.16
N ASP A 365 1.02 -1.01 -9.63
CA ASP A 365 -0.12 -0.22 -10.13
C ASP A 365 -0.79 -0.85 -11.34
N ARG A 366 0.01 -1.29 -12.32
CA ARG A 366 -0.48 -1.97 -13.54
C ARG A 366 -1.13 -3.31 -13.20
N VAL A 367 -0.57 -4.03 -12.23
CA VAL A 367 -1.16 -5.26 -11.67
C VAL A 367 -2.51 -4.96 -11.05
N GLY A 368 -2.62 -3.90 -10.24
CA GLY A 368 -3.89 -3.44 -9.66
C GLY A 368 -4.91 -3.08 -10.73
N GLN A 369 -4.52 -2.40 -11.81
CA GLN A 369 -5.40 -2.10 -12.95
C GLN A 369 -6.00 -3.36 -13.56
N ILE A 370 -5.16 -4.30 -14.01
CA ILE A 370 -5.65 -5.47 -14.74
C ILE A 370 -6.46 -6.41 -13.84
N LEU A 371 -6.03 -6.64 -12.59
CA LEU A 371 -6.77 -7.47 -11.64
C LEU A 371 -8.10 -6.83 -11.25
N GLY A 372 -8.09 -5.53 -10.95
CA GLY A 372 -9.30 -4.81 -10.60
C GLY A 372 -10.31 -4.84 -11.73
N LEU A 373 -9.91 -4.51 -12.96
CA LEU A 373 -10.83 -4.53 -14.10
C LEU A 373 -11.37 -5.95 -14.39
N ALA A 374 -10.53 -6.98 -14.29
CA ALA A 374 -10.98 -8.37 -14.40
C ALA A 374 -12.04 -8.72 -13.32
N TRP A 375 -11.84 -8.30 -12.07
CA TRP A 375 -12.80 -8.52 -10.98
C TRP A 375 -14.07 -7.66 -11.10
N ALA A 376 -14.00 -6.53 -11.82
CA ALA A 376 -15.16 -5.72 -12.18
C ALA A 376 -16.01 -6.37 -13.28
N GLY A 377 -15.48 -7.41 -13.95
CA GLY A 377 -16.17 -8.16 -14.99
C GLY A 377 -15.78 -7.78 -16.43
N ASP A 378 -14.70 -7.02 -16.62
CA ASP A 378 -14.15 -6.73 -17.96
C ASP A 378 -13.67 -8.04 -18.62
N SER A 379 -13.87 -8.16 -19.94
CA SER A 379 -13.52 -9.39 -20.66
C SER A 379 -12.02 -9.46 -20.98
N PRO A 380 -11.45 -10.66 -21.21
CA PRO A 380 -10.07 -10.78 -21.63
C PRO A 380 -9.73 -9.92 -22.86
N GLU A 381 -10.67 -9.73 -23.78
CA GLU A 381 -10.52 -8.88 -24.97
C GLU A 381 -10.27 -7.41 -24.61
N SER A 382 -11.04 -6.85 -23.67
CA SER A 382 -10.89 -5.45 -23.26
C SER A 382 -9.64 -5.23 -22.39
N LEU A 383 -9.12 -6.28 -21.78
CA LEU A 383 -7.92 -6.23 -20.94
C LEU A 383 -6.60 -6.39 -21.71
N ARG A 384 -6.64 -6.68 -23.02
CA ARG A 384 -5.43 -6.94 -23.83
C ARG A 384 -4.41 -5.80 -23.82
N GLU A 385 -4.86 -4.56 -23.86
CA GLU A 385 -3.96 -3.40 -23.82
C GLU A 385 -3.22 -3.28 -22.49
N PHE A 386 -3.91 -3.52 -21.37
CA PHE A 386 -3.31 -3.54 -20.02
C PHE A 386 -2.28 -4.65 -19.90
N ALA A 387 -2.62 -5.86 -20.38
CA ALA A 387 -1.69 -6.99 -20.39
C ALA A 387 -0.47 -6.72 -21.28
N THR A 388 -0.66 -6.10 -22.45
CA THR A 388 0.43 -5.79 -23.39
C THR A 388 1.46 -4.84 -22.76
N ARG A 389 1.01 -3.86 -21.98
CA ARG A 389 1.91 -2.96 -21.23
C ARG A 389 2.76 -3.71 -20.21
N LEU A 390 2.16 -4.63 -19.45
CA LEU A 390 2.91 -5.50 -18.54
C LEU A 390 3.89 -6.40 -19.28
N LEU A 391 3.49 -7.04 -20.37
CA LEU A 391 4.35 -7.92 -21.16
C LEU A 391 5.56 -7.18 -21.74
N ALA A 392 5.39 -5.92 -22.15
CA ALA A 392 6.48 -5.08 -22.66
C ALA A 392 7.54 -4.73 -21.59
N GLU A 393 7.22 -4.84 -20.30
CA GLU A 393 8.14 -4.59 -19.19
C GLU A 393 8.95 -5.83 -18.78
N GLN A 394 8.73 -7.00 -19.42
CA GLN A 394 9.49 -8.21 -19.12
C GLN A 394 10.96 -8.02 -19.51
N ARG A 395 11.87 -8.26 -18.57
CA ARG A 395 13.31 -8.14 -18.81
C ARG A 395 13.89 -9.35 -19.55
N GLU A 396 15.14 -9.23 -19.96
CA GLU A 396 15.90 -10.31 -20.61
C GLU A 396 15.99 -11.56 -19.72
N ASP A 397 16.13 -11.37 -18.41
CA ASP A 397 16.15 -12.45 -17.40
C ASP A 397 14.80 -13.16 -17.22
N GLY A 398 13.74 -12.69 -17.89
CA GLY A 398 12.39 -13.24 -17.84
C GLY A 398 11.53 -12.71 -16.68
N GLY A 399 12.11 -11.94 -15.75
CA GLY A 399 11.38 -11.36 -14.63
C GLY A 399 10.87 -9.95 -14.89
N TRP A 400 10.20 -9.43 -13.86
CA TRP A 400 9.75 -8.04 -13.74
C TRP A 400 10.30 -7.42 -12.46
N SER A 401 10.47 -6.09 -12.45
CA SER A 401 10.85 -5.31 -11.26
C SER A 401 9.66 -4.65 -10.61
N GLN A 402 9.79 -4.23 -9.37
CA GLN A 402 8.86 -3.30 -8.73
C GLN A 402 8.79 -1.93 -9.44
N LEU A 403 9.96 -1.35 -9.78
CA LEU A 403 10.10 -0.04 -10.44
C LEU A 403 11.01 -0.15 -11.67
N PRO A 404 10.84 0.68 -12.72
CA PRO A 404 11.65 0.61 -13.95
C PRO A 404 13.17 0.66 -13.73
N THR A 405 13.59 1.38 -12.70
CA THR A 405 14.99 1.63 -12.29
C THR A 405 15.63 0.50 -11.48
N MET A 406 14.88 -0.56 -11.17
CA MET A 406 15.33 -1.67 -10.33
C MET A 406 15.61 -2.95 -11.15
N ALA A 407 16.26 -3.93 -10.54
CA ALA A 407 16.37 -5.27 -11.12
C ALA A 407 15.06 -6.05 -10.99
N SER A 408 14.92 -7.14 -11.74
CA SER A 408 13.79 -8.06 -11.58
C SER A 408 13.81 -8.72 -10.20
N ASP A 409 12.63 -8.97 -9.62
CA ASP A 409 12.48 -9.67 -8.35
C ASP A 409 11.23 -10.56 -8.34
N ALA A 410 11.14 -11.44 -7.34
CA ALA A 410 10.07 -12.42 -7.23
C ALA A 410 8.72 -11.81 -6.83
N PHE A 411 8.71 -10.64 -6.16
CA PHE A 411 7.47 -9.97 -5.76
C PHE A 411 6.74 -9.45 -7.01
N ALA A 412 7.41 -8.63 -7.81
CA ALA A 412 6.84 -8.10 -9.05
C ALA A 412 6.57 -9.21 -10.07
N THR A 413 7.51 -10.14 -10.26
CA THR A 413 7.31 -11.25 -11.20
C THR A 413 6.10 -12.12 -10.81
N GLY A 414 5.96 -12.47 -9.53
CA GLY A 414 4.83 -13.25 -9.04
C GLY A 414 3.49 -12.52 -9.20
N GLN A 415 3.45 -11.22 -8.88
CA GLN A 415 2.28 -10.36 -9.08
C GLN A 415 1.86 -10.31 -10.55
N VAL A 416 2.80 -10.05 -11.47
CA VAL A 416 2.52 -9.94 -12.91
C VAL A 416 1.99 -11.26 -13.49
N LEU A 417 2.64 -12.39 -13.20
CA LEU A 417 2.19 -13.70 -13.67
C LEU A 417 0.79 -14.03 -13.14
N THR A 418 0.53 -13.77 -11.87
CA THR A 418 -0.79 -14.00 -11.26
C THR A 418 -1.85 -13.12 -11.92
N ALA A 419 -1.55 -11.86 -12.18
CA ALA A 419 -2.46 -10.91 -12.81
C ALA A 419 -2.79 -11.27 -14.27
N LEU A 420 -1.76 -11.57 -15.07
CA LEU A 420 -1.91 -11.98 -16.46
C LEU A 420 -2.71 -13.28 -16.60
N HIS A 421 -2.49 -14.26 -15.71
CA HIS A 421 -3.27 -15.50 -15.68
C HIS A 421 -4.72 -15.26 -15.26
N ASN A 422 -4.95 -14.56 -14.15
CA ASN A 422 -6.27 -14.39 -13.56
C ASN A 422 -7.19 -13.48 -14.39
N SER A 423 -6.62 -12.58 -15.19
CA SER A 423 -7.37 -11.78 -16.18
C SER A 423 -7.87 -12.59 -17.38
N GLY A 424 -7.39 -13.84 -17.54
CA GLY A 424 -7.72 -14.69 -18.69
C GLY A 424 -7.05 -14.27 -19.99
N VAL A 425 -6.19 -13.26 -19.98
CA VAL A 425 -5.52 -12.74 -21.19
C VAL A 425 -4.34 -13.63 -21.61
N VAL A 426 -3.58 -14.14 -20.64
CA VAL A 426 -2.37 -14.93 -20.89
C VAL A 426 -2.54 -16.32 -20.29
N VAL A 427 -2.40 -17.34 -21.15
CA VAL A 427 -2.41 -18.75 -20.74
C VAL A 427 -1.05 -19.17 -20.20
N VAL A 428 -1.02 -20.20 -19.34
CA VAL A 428 0.22 -20.66 -18.70
C VAL A 428 1.29 -21.13 -19.69
N THR A 429 0.91 -21.58 -20.89
CA THR A 429 1.84 -22.03 -21.94
C THR A 429 2.42 -20.89 -22.78
N ASP A 430 2.01 -19.65 -22.55
CA ASP A 430 2.55 -18.49 -23.25
C ASP A 430 4.06 -18.34 -22.97
N VAL A 431 4.81 -17.93 -24.00
CA VAL A 431 6.28 -17.80 -23.91
C VAL A 431 6.70 -16.81 -22.83
N ALA A 432 6.03 -15.67 -22.72
CA ALA A 432 6.35 -14.67 -21.69
C ALA A 432 6.02 -15.21 -20.29
N TYR A 433 4.91 -15.92 -20.15
CA TYR A 433 4.56 -16.57 -18.87
C TYR A 433 5.62 -17.59 -18.45
N GLN A 434 6.05 -18.45 -19.37
CA GLN A 434 7.08 -19.47 -19.11
C GLN A 434 8.44 -18.86 -18.79
N ARG A 435 8.82 -17.75 -19.42
CA ARG A 435 10.03 -16.99 -19.06
C ARG A 435 9.96 -16.48 -17.62
N GLY A 436 8.82 -15.98 -17.17
CA GLY A 436 8.60 -15.58 -15.78
C GLY A 436 8.64 -16.76 -14.80
N VAL A 437 8.05 -17.89 -15.16
CA VAL A 437 8.16 -19.14 -14.38
C VAL A 437 9.63 -19.54 -14.23
N ASN A 438 10.41 -19.51 -15.31
CA ASN A 438 11.84 -19.84 -15.29
C ASN A 438 12.63 -18.86 -14.39
N PHE A 439 12.31 -17.56 -14.42
CA PHE A 439 12.89 -16.59 -13.50
C PHE A 439 12.63 -16.98 -12.04
N LEU A 440 11.37 -17.28 -11.67
CA LEU A 440 11.03 -17.69 -10.30
C LEU A 440 11.75 -18.98 -9.90
N LEU A 441 11.75 -20.00 -10.77
CA LEU A 441 12.41 -21.28 -10.48
C LEU A 441 13.92 -21.13 -10.27
N SER A 442 14.58 -20.30 -11.07
CA SER A 442 16.04 -20.08 -11.01
C SER A 442 16.49 -19.22 -9.82
N THR A 443 15.57 -18.46 -9.22
CA THR A 443 15.86 -17.52 -8.12
C THR A 443 15.40 -18.01 -6.74
N GLN A 444 14.67 -19.13 -6.64
CA GLN A 444 14.23 -19.68 -5.34
C GLN A 444 15.42 -20.09 -4.47
N LEU A 445 15.37 -19.76 -3.18
CA LEU A 445 16.37 -20.15 -2.18
C LEU A 445 16.16 -21.58 -1.67
N GLU A 446 17.15 -22.13 -0.96
CA GLU A 446 17.13 -23.52 -0.44
C GLU A 446 15.92 -23.83 0.44
N ASP A 447 15.54 -22.89 1.30
CA ASP A 447 14.40 -23.00 2.22
C ASP A 447 13.01 -22.86 1.56
N GLY A 448 12.97 -22.61 0.24
CA GLY A 448 11.74 -22.40 -0.52
C GLY A 448 11.29 -20.94 -0.62
N SER A 449 11.98 -20.02 0.04
CA SER A 449 11.65 -18.59 -0.04
C SER A 449 12.25 -17.90 -1.26
N TRP A 450 11.74 -16.70 -1.56
CA TRP A 450 12.43 -15.69 -2.33
C TRP A 450 12.71 -14.49 -1.43
N HIS A 451 13.98 -14.08 -1.37
CA HIS A 451 14.37 -12.87 -0.64
C HIS A 451 14.10 -11.64 -1.50
N VAL A 452 13.36 -10.69 -0.93
CA VAL A 452 13.17 -9.36 -1.50
C VAL A 452 13.51 -8.36 -0.41
N ARG A 453 14.36 -7.38 -0.73
CA ARG A 453 14.77 -6.37 0.23
C ARG A 453 13.62 -5.39 0.50
N SER A 454 13.36 -5.13 1.77
CA SER A 454 12.40 -4.10 2.18
C SER A 454 12.95 -2.71 1.85
N ARG A 455 12.07 -1.87 1.32
CA ARG A 455 12.33 -0.43 1.11
C ARG A 455 11.57 0.42 2.12
N ALA A 456 10.76 -0.20 2.98
CA ALA A 456 9.95 0.50 3.97
C ALA A 456 10.80 1.04 5.12
N ILE A 457 10.44 2.23 5.61
CA ILE A 457 11.05 2.85 6.77
C ILE A 457 10.58 2.13 8.06
N PRO A 458 11.47 1.50 8.84
CA PRO A 458 11.06 0.87 10.08
C PRO A 458 10.74 1.94 11.13
N PHE A 459 9.56 1.85 11.73
CA PHE A 459 9.15 2.70 12.87
C PHE A 459 8.57 1.90 14.04
N GLN A 460 8.15 0.65 13.79
CA GLN A 460 7.72 -0.28 14.83
C GLN A 460 8.91 -1.10 15.35
N PRO A 461 8.89 -1.51 16.63
CA PRO A 461 9.88 -2.44 17.16
C PRO A 461 9.95 -3.72 16.33
N TYR A 462 11.18 -4.15 16.05
CA TYR A 462 11.43 -5.39 15.33
C TYR A 462 11.02 -6.62 16.15
N PHE A 463 10.50 -7.64 15.48
CA PHE A 463 10.35 -8.98 16.03
C PHE A 463 10.45 -10.05 14.94
N GLU A 464 10.88 -11.25 15.33
CA GLU A 464 10.96 -12.42 14.46
C GLU A 464 9.56 -13.04 14.23
N GLY A 465 9.03 -12.94 13.01
CA GLY A 465 7.76 -13.52 12.58
C GLY A 465 7.83 -14.96 12.10
N GLY A 466 9.00 -15.59 12.09
CA GLY A 466 9.17 -16.99 11.71
C GLY A 466 9.34 -17.22 10.19
N PHE A 467 9.43 -16.16 9.40
CA PHE A 467 9.92 -16.20 8.03
C PHE A 467 11.41 -15.76 8.01
N PRO A 468 12.28 -16.34 7.15
CA PRO A 468 13.69 -15.95 7.05
C PRO A 468 13.86 -14.48 6.62
N HIS A 469 15.11 -14.02 6.57
CA HIS A 469 15.56 -12.71 6.05
C HIS A 469 15.42 -11.50 6.99
N GLY A 470 15.22 -11.73 8.29
CA GLY A 470 15.34 -10.67 9.31
C GLY A 470 14.37 -9.50 9.06
N HIS A 471 14.90 -8.29 8.87
CA HIS A 471 14.08 -7.10 8.57
C HIS A 471 13.34 -7.17 7.22
N ASP A 472 13.75 -8.06 6.32
CA ASP A 472 13.14 -8.25 5.00
C ASP A 472 12.06 -9.35 4.99
N GLN A 473 11.79 -9.96 6.16
CA GLN A 473 10.95 -11.16 6.25
C GLN A 473 9.52 -10.94 5.73
N TRP A 474 8.92 -9.77 5.96
CA TRP A 474 7.53 -9.48 5.59
C TRP A 474 7.35 -9.40 4.08
N ILE A 475 8.21 -8.61 3.43
CA ILE A 475 8.17 -8.50 1.98
C ILE A 475 8.63 -9.80 1.31
N SER A 476 9.58 -10.53 1.90
CA SER A 476 10.00 -11.83 1.37
C SER A 476 8.90 -12.89 1.50
N ALA A 477 8.10 -12.86 2.56
CA ALA A 477 6.92 -13.70 2.70
C ALA A 477 5.86 -13.35 1.65
N ALA A 478 5.59 -12.07 1.42
CA ALA A 478 4.66 -11.62 0.38
C ALA A 478 5.16 -12.01 -1.03
N ALA A 479 6.44 -11.82 -1.32
CA ALA A 479 7.06 -12.23 -2.58
C ALA A 479 6.94 -13.75 -2.79
N THR A 480 7.17 -14.52 -1.73
CA THR A 480 7.06 -15.98 -1.76
C THR A 480 5.60 -16.43 -1.97
N ASN A 481 4.62 -15.75 -1.37
CA ASN A 481 3.20 -16.00 -1.64
C ASN A 481 2.85 -15.73 -3.11
N TRP A 482 3.18 -14.55 -3.64
CA TRP A 482 2.90 -14.20 -5.04
C TRP A 482 3.60 -15.13 -6.03
N ALA A 483 4.87 -15.45 -5.82
CA ALA A 483 5.61 -16.41 -6.63
C ALA A 483 4.96 -17.81 -6.56
N THR A 484 4.53 -18.24 -5.38
CA THR A 484 3.85 -19.54 -5.21
C THR A 484 2.51 -19.56 -5.93
N MET A 485 1.70 -18.51 -5.82
CA MET A 485 0.43 -18.38 -6.55
C MET A 485 0.62 -18.40 -8.07
N ALA A 486 1.67 -17.75 -8.58
CA ALA A 486 2.03 -17.80 -9.99
C ALA A 486 2.49 -19.18 -10.46
N LEU A 487 3.15 -19.96 -9.60
CA LEU A 487 3.67 -21.29 -9.96
C LEU A 487 2.61 -22.40 -9.88
N ILE A 488 1.56 -22.25 -9.08
CA ILE A 488 0.51 -23.27 -8.94
C ILE A 488 -0.15 -23.63 -10.28
N PRO A 489 -0.59 -22.68 -11.12
CA PRO A 489 -1.14 -22.98 -12.45
C PRO A 489 -0.14 -23.70 -13.37
N ALA A 490 1.15 -23.39 -13.27
CA ALA A 490 2.22 -24.00 -14.06
C ALA A 490 2.69 -25.37 -13.54
N ALA A 491 2.18 -25.81 -12.39
CA ALA A 491 2.51 -27.08 -11.77
C ALA A 491 1.56 -28.23 -12.15
N LYS A 492 0.48 -27.92 -12.87
CA LYS A 492 -0.45 -28.86 -13.49
C LYS A 492 0.10 -29.32 -14.83
#